data_AF-A0A958Y7D2-F1
#
_entry.id   AF-A0A958Y7D2-F1
#
_cell.length_a   1.000
_cell.length_b   1.000
_cell.length_c   1.000
_cell.angle_alpha   90.00
_cell.angle_beta   90.00
_cell.angle_gamma   90.00
#
_symmetry.space_group_name_H-M   'P 1'
#
loop_
_entity.id
_entity.type
_entity.pdbx_description
1 polymer ?
#
loop_
_entity_poly.entity_id
_entity_poly.type
_entity_poly.pdbx_seq_one_letter_code
_entity_poly.pdbx_strand_id
1 'polypeptide(L)'
;EAIDISDKENKLEIPDVYYAIYQNIIAINHFKNEAYVFAHCFNTENNIDEILHLIQSKSFASYQFSSHGEVNSNLTDSEYMELVDIAKQHCARGDVFQLVLSRKFMQKFKGDEFNVYRALRSINPSPYLFYFDYGNFKIFGSSPEAQLIVTNGKAEIHPIAGTFKRTGNDENDADLAK
;
A
#
# COMPACT_ATOMS: atom_id res chain seq x y z
N GLU A 1 1.03 23.87 -26.76
CA GLU A 1 1.63 24.60 -25.62
C GLU A 1 2.71 23.72 -25.01
N ALA A 2 3.81 24.31 -24.54
CA ALA A 2 4.78 23.58 -23.73
C ALA A 2 4.24 23.55 -22.29
N ILE A 3 3.98 22.35 -21.77
CA ILE A 3 3.55 22.18 -20.38
C ILE A 3 4.83 22.09 -19.55
N ASP A 4 5.03 23.05 -18.66
CA ASP A 4 6.11 23.02 -17.70
C ASP A 4 5.66 22.17 -16.49
N ILE A 5 6.40 21.10 -16.21
CA ILE A 5 6.08 20.17 -15.12
C ILE A 5 7.00 20.52 -13.96
N SER A 6 6.43 21.12 -12.90
CA SER A 6 7.15 21.44 -11.67
C SER A 6 6.84 20.44 -10.56
N ASP A 7 7.81 20.23 -9.67
CA ASP A 7 7.56 19.49 -8.44
C ASP A 7 6.63 20.26 -7.49
N LYS A 8 5.74 19.54 -6.81
CA LYS A 8 4.91 20.12 -5.75
C LYS A 8 5.78 20.42 -4.53
N GLU A 9 5.44 21.50 -3.82
CA GLU A 9 6.01 21.79 -2.51
C GLU A 9 5.81 20.59 -1.56
N ASN A 10 6.85 20.24 -0.80
CA ASN A 10 6.88 19.09 0.11
C ASN A 10 6.74 17.71 -0.59
N LYS A 11 7.33 17.55 -1.78
CA LYS A 11 7.53 16.25 -2.41
C LYS A 11 8.28 15.31 -1.46
N LEU A 12 7.82 14.06 -1.37
CA LEU A 12 8.52 13.03 -0.62
C LEU A 12 9.81 12.67 -1.36
N GLU A 13 10.92 12.59 -0.63
CA GLU A 13 12.21 12.16 -1.18
C GLU A 13 12.24 10.63 -1.34
N ILE A 14 11.51 10.13 -2.33
CA ILE A 14 11.48 8.73 -2.73
C ILE A 14 11.84 8.61 -4.22
N PRO A 15 12.51 7.54 -4.64
CA PRO A 15 12.80 7.30 -6.05
C PRO A 15 11.50 7.01 -6.84
N ASP A 16 11.49 7.33 -8.14
CA ASP A 16 10.36 7.02 -9.02
C ASP A 16 10.15 5.51 -9.17
N VAL A 17 11.26 4.74 -9.21
CA VAL A 17 11.26 3.28 -9.30
C VAL A 17 12.39 2.72 -8.44
N TYR A 18 12.09 1.68 -7.66
CA TYR A 18 13.08 0.95 -6.85
C TYR A 18 12.90 -0.56 -7.03
N TYR A 19 13.92 -1.22 -7.59
CA TYR A 19 13.98 -2.68 -7.69
C TYR A 19 15.08 -3.23 -6.80
N ALA A 20 14.74 -4.24 -6.00
CA ALA A 20 15.69 -4.96 -5.17
C ALA A 20 15.76 -6.43 -5.60
N ILE A 21 16.98 -6.97 -5.62
CA ILE A 21 17.23 -8.40 -5.77
C ILE A 21 17.53 -8.94 -4.38
N TYR A 22 16.68 -9.85 -3.91
CA TYR A 22 16.83 -10.46 -2.61
C TYR A 22 17.59 -11.77 -2.72
N GLN A 23 18.72 -11.87 -2.00
CA GLN A 23 19.46 -13.13 -1.90
C GLN A 23 18.63 -14.19 -1.17
N ASN A 24 17.98 -13.80 -0.08
CA ASN A 24 17.28 -14.72 0.82
C ASN A 24 15.77 -14.48 0.75
N ILE A 25 15.01 -15.55 0.51
CA ILE A 25 13.54 -15.50 0.41
C ILE A 25 12.95 -16.55 1.35
N ILE A 26 12.02 -16.14 2.20
CA ILE A 26 11.21 -17.04 3.02
C ILE A 26 9.79 -17.04 2.44
N ALA A 27 9.39 -18.13 1.81
CA ALA A 27 8.03 -18.30 1.29
C ALA A 27 7.18 -19.09 2.29
N ILE A 28 6.14 -18.45 2.84
CA ILE A 28 5.27 -19.04 3.85
C ILE A 28 3.94 -19.44 3.20
N ASN A 29 3.63 -20.74 3.24
CA ASN A 29 2.34 -21.27 2.88
C ASN A 29 1.47 -21.44 4.14
N HIS A 30 0.64 -20.43 4.42
CA HIS A 30 -0.25 -20.45 5.58
C HIS A 30 -1.30 -21.57 5.54
N PHE A 31 -1.71 -22.04 4.35
CA PHE A 31 -2.71 -23.09 4.23
C PHE A 31 -2.16 -24.46 4.64
N LYS A 32 -0.92 -24.76 4.25
CA LYS A 32 -0.23 -26.01 4.59
C LYS A 32 0.59 -25.93 5.88
N ASN A 33 0.73 -24.74 6.45
CA ASN A 33 1.63 -24.46 7.56
C ASN A 33 3.09 -24.86 7.25
N GLU A 34 3.53 -24.58 6.02
CA GLU A 34 4.87 -24.87 5.52
C GLU A 34 5.63 -23.56 5.25
N ALA A 35 6.93 -23.56 5.48
CA ALA A 35 7.81 -22.46 5.10
C ALA A 35 8.99 -23.00 4.29
N TYR A 36 9.32 -22.32 3.20
CA TYR A 36 10.45 -22.64 2.34
C TYR A 36 11.47 -21.51 2.45
N VAL A 37 12.73 -21.86 2.69
CA VAL A 37 13.84 -20.91 2.72
C VAL A 37 14.68 -21.12 1.46
N PHE A 38 14.84 -20.06 0.68
CA PHE A 38 15.66 -20.03 -0.52
C PHE A 38 16.83 -19.10 -0.31
N ALA A 39 18.02 -19.52 -0.76
CA ALA A 39 19.20 -18.69 -0.88
C ALA A 39 19.64 -18.69 -2.35
N HIS A 40 19.57 -17.53 -2.99
CA HIS A 40 20.00 -17.30 -4.36
C HIS A 40 21.49 -16.96 -4.39
N CYS A 41 22.31 -17.98 -4.61
CA CYS A 41 23.76 -17.91 -4.57
C CYS A 41 24.34 -17.96 -5.99
N PHE A 42 24.91 -16.85 -6.47
CA PHE A 42 25.61 -16.85 -7.77
C PHE A 42 27.08 -17.26 -7.61
N ASN A 43 27.82 -16.57 -6.72
CA ASN A 43 29.24 -16.80 -6.43
C ASN A 43 29.54 -16.76 -4.91
N THR A 44 28.55 -17.12 -4.08
CA THR A 44 28.66 -17.10 -2.63
C THR A 44 28.15 -18.42 -2.06
N GLU A 45 28.62 -18.80 -0.88
CA GLU A 45 28.01 -19.91 -0.15
C GLU A 45 26.58 -19.55 0.28
N ASN A 46 25.77 -20.58 0.57
CA ASN A 46 24.45 -20.38 1.14
C ASN A 46 24.55 -20.10 2.64
N ASN A 47 23.60 -19.32 3.16
CA ASN A 47 23.51 -18.96 4.58
C ASN A 47 22.20 -19.47 5.21
N ILE A 48 21.66 -20.59 4.71
CA ILE A 48 20.37 -21.12 5.14
C ILE A 48 20.40 -21.47 6.64
N ASP A 49 21.49 -22.08 7.13
CA ASP A 49 21.61 -22.47 8.53
C ASP A 49 21.56 -21.27 9.49
N GLU A 50 22.16 -20.15 9.10
CA GLU A 50 22.11 -18.89 9.86
C GLU A 50 20.68 -18.34 9.92
N ILE A 51 19.97 -18.36 8.80
CA ILE A 51 18.56 -17.92 8.72
C ILE A 51 17.68 -18.82 9.59
N LEU A 52 17.88 -20.14 9.52
CA LEU A 52 17.13 -21.09 10.35
C LEU A 52 17.39 -20.85 11.84
N HIS A 53 18.64 -20.56 12.22
CA HIS A 53 18.96 -20.19 13.59
C HIS A 53 18.22 -18.93 14.04
N LEU A 54 18.19 -17.88 13.21
CA LEU A 54 17.45 -16.64 13.50
C LEU A 54 15.94 -16.89 13.65
N ILE A 55 15.34 -17.69 12.77
CA ILE A 55 13.91 -18.06 12.85
C ILE A 55 13.61 -18.82 14.15
N GLN A 56 14.51 -19.71 14.57
CA GLN A 56 14.35 -20.49 15.80
C GLN A 56 14.61 -19.65 17.07
N SER A 57 15.39 -18.58 16.96
CA SER A 57 15.62 -17.64 18.05
C SER A 57 14.32 -16.88 18.37
N LYS A 58 13.60 -17.31 19.41
CA LYS A 58 12.29 -16.74 19.80
C LYS A 58 12.39 -15.37 20.50
N SER A 59 13.39 -14.58 20.19
CA SER A 59 13.63 -13.29 20.83
C SER A 59 13.38 -12.15 19.86
N PHE A 60 12.13 -11.70 19.76
CA PHE A 60 11.79 -10.45 19.10
C PHE A 60 11.12 -9.50 20.10
N ALA A 61 11.69 -8.32 20.25
CA ALA A 61 11.07 -7.27 21.03
C ALA A 61 9.95 -6.65 20.19
N SER A 62 8.70 -6.78 20.67
CA SER A 62 7.56 -6.08 20.08
C SER A 62 7.18 -4.92 20.99
N TYR A 63 7.09 -3.72 20.43
CA TYR A 63 6.68 -2.53 21.18
C TYR A 63 5.29 -2.08 20.73
N GLN A 64 4.53 -1.46 21.62
CA GLN A 64 3.28 -0.83 21.21
C GLN A 64 3.56 0.43 20.39
N PHE A 65 2.56 0.85 19.61
CA PHE A 65 2.56 2.16 18.96
C PHE A 65 1.43 3.03 19.50
N SER A 66 1.59 4.34 19.38
CA SER A 66 0.52 5.30 19.66
C SER A 66 0.55 6.45 18.67
N SER A 67 -0.63 6.93 18.31
CA SER A 67 -0.78 8.15 17.51
C SER A 67 -0.26 9.36 18.30
N HIS A 68 0.37 10.29 17.60
CA HIS A 68 0.91 11.51 18.18
C HIS A 68 0.51 12.73 17.37
N GLY A 69 -0.11 13.71 18.03
CA GLY A 69 -0.68 14.88 17.37
C GLY A 69 -1.96 14.57 16.58
N GLU A 70 -2.50 15.62 15.99
CA GLU A 70 -3.75 15.55 15.22
C GLU A 70 -3.50 15.11 13.77
N VAL A 71 -4.54 14.54 13.17
CA VAL A 71 -4.57 14.27 11.72
C VAL A 71 -4.66 15.61 11.01
N ASN A 72 -3.80 15.84 10.02
CA ASN A 72 -3.88 16.97 9.12
C ASN A 72 -3.96 16.52 7.66
N SER A 73 -4.33 17.44 6.76
CA SER A 73 -4.36 17.20 5.32
C SER A 73 -3.71 18.36 4.58
N ASN A 74 -3.21 18.10 3.37
CA ASN A 74 -2.68 19.14 2.49
C ASN A 74 -3.76 19.98 1.82
N LEU A 75 -5.03 19.61 1.95
CA LEU A 75 -6.20 20.35 1.46
C LEU A 75 -7.31 20.30 2.50
N THR A 76 -7.96 21.44 2.72
CA THR A 76 -9.24 21.50 3.43
C THR A 76 -10.34 20.82 2.62
N ASP A 77 -11.47 20.52 3.27
CA ASP A 77 -12.65 19.98 2.57
C ASP A 77 -13.15 20.94 1.49
N SER A 78 -13.17 22.25 1.77
CA SER A 78 -13.60 23.28 0.82
C SER A 78 -12.71 23.33 -0.41
N GLU A 79 -11.38 23.38 -0.23
CA GLU A 79 -10.43 23.38 -1.35
C GLU A 79 -10.54 22.10 -2.18
N TYR A 80 -10.75 20.95 -1.55
CA TYR A 80 -10.97 19.70 -2.28
C TYR A 80 -12.28 19.72 -3.08
N MET A 81 -13.36 20.27 -2.52
CA MET A 81 -14.63 20.42 -3.23
C MET A 81 -14.53 21.36 -4.44
N GLU A 82 -13.77 22.45 -4.31
CA GLU A 82 -13.49 23.35 -5.45
C GLU A 82 -12.79 22.61 -6.60
N LEU A 83 -11.79 21.78 -6.28
CA LEU A 83 -11.13 20.94 -7.29
C LEU A 83 -12.09 19.94 -7.95
N VAL A 84 -13.03 19.37 -7.19
CA VAL A 84 -14.07 18.48 -7.72
C VAL A 84 -15.00 19.23 -8.68
N ASP A 85 -15.39 20.47 -8.36
CA ASP A 85 -16.24 21.27 -9.24
C ASP A 85 -15.52 21.68 -10.53
N ILE A 86 -14.23 22.02 -10.45
CA ILE A 86 -13.39 22.24 -11.63
C ILE A 86 -13.31 20.97 -12.49
N ALA A 87 -13.08 19.81 -11.88
CA ALA A 87 -13.05 18.53 -12.59
C ALA A 87 -14.38 18.24 -13.30
N LYS A 88 -15.51 18.51 -12.67
CA LYS A 88 -16.85 18.36 -13.28
C LYS A 88 -17.03 19.29 -14.48
N GLN A 89 -16.52 20.52 -14.42
CA GLN A 89 -16.57 21.45 -15.55
C GLN A 89 -15.75 20.93 -16.75
N HIS A 90 -14.55 20.40 -16.49
CA HIS A 90 -13.73 19.75 -17.53
C HIS A 90 -14.46 18.55 -18.17
N CYS A 91 -15.12 17.71 -17.36
CA CYS A 91 -15.94 16.62 -17.89
C CYS A 91 -17.12 17.13 -18.72
N ALA A 92 -17.84 18.16 -18.25
CA ALA A 92 -18.98 18.73 -18.96
C ALA A 92 -18.60 19.41 -20.28
N ARG A 93 -17.41 20.03 -20.34
CA ARG A 93 -16.86 20.61 -21.58
C ARG A 93 -16.42 19.55 -22.58
N GLY A 94 -16.16 18.33 -22.11
CA GLY A 94 -15.70 17.20 -22.93
C GLY A 94 -14.18 17.06 -23.02
N ASP A 95 -13.42 17.64 -22.09
CA ASP A 95 -11.95 17.49 -22.09
C ASP A 95 -11.51 16.08 -21.69
N VAL A 96 -12.22 15.48 -20.73
CA VAL A 96 -11.97 14.16 -20.15
C VAL A 96 -13.28 13.51 -19.75
N PHE A 97 -13.34 12.18 -19.68
CA PHE A 97 -14.54 11.48 -19.20
C PHE A 97 -14.59 11.36 -17.68
N GLN A 98 -13.42 11.22 -17.04
CA GLN A 98 -13.30 11.02 -15.59
C GLN A 98 -11.95 11.56 -15.09
N LEU A 99 -11.94 12.13 -13.89
CA LEU A 99 -10.74 12.46 -13.13
C LEU A 99 -10.81 11.81 -11.75
N VAL A 100 -9.70 11.20 -11.31
CA VAL A 100 -9.56 10.62 -9.98
C VAL A 100 -8.70 11.57 -9.15
N LEU A 101 -9.34 12.46 -8.41
CA LEU A 101 -8.67 13.41 -7.52
C LEU A 101 -8.31 12.72 -6.20
N SER A 102 -7.25 13.21 -5.55
CA SER A 102 -6.83 12.71 -4.24
C SER A 102 -6.31 13.84 -3.36
N ARG A 103 -6.33 13.59 -2.05
CA ARG A 103 -5.66 14.41 -1.03
C ARG A 103 -4.93 13.53 -0.05
N LYS A 104 -3.89 14.06 0.58
CA LYS A 104 -3.04 13.37 1.54
C LYS A 104 -3.53 13.68 2.95
N PHE A 105 -3.63 12.64 3.77
CA PHE A 105 -3.76 12.78 5.23
C PHE A 105 -2.44 12.39 5.88
N MET A 106 -2.11 13.04 7.00
CA MET A 106 -0.88 12.78 7.73
C MET A 106 -1.14 12.85 9.24
N GLN A 107 -0.53 11.91 9.97
CA GLN A 107 -0.49 11.92 11.42
C GLN A 107 0.85 11.34 11.87
N LYS A 108 1.46 11.94 12.90
CA LYS A 108 2.67 11.36 13.50
C LYS A 108 2.28 10.19 14.38
N PHE A 109 3.19 9.25 14.59
CA PHE A 109 3.05 8.20 15.57
C PHE A 109 4.39 7.97 16.28
N LYS A 110 4.35 7.27 17.42
CA LYS A 110 5.54 6.80 18.14
C LYS A 110 5.42 5.30 18.38
N GLY A 111 6.56 4.62 18.43
CA GLY A 111 6.63 3.19 18.69
C GLY A 111 6.86 2.36 17.43
N ASP A 112 6.38 1.12 17.44
CA ASP A 112 6.70 0.10 16.44
C ASP A 112 5.84 0.26 15.16
N GLU A 113 6.50 0.67 14.08
CA GLU A 113 5.89 0.83 12.76
C GLU A 113 5.42 -0.49 12.13
N PHE A 114 6.03 -1.62 12.48
CA PHE A 114 5.54 -2.93 12.03
C PHE A 114 4.22 -3.27 12.71
N ASN A 115 4.02 -2.86 13.98
CA ASN A 115 2.73 -3.01 14.65
C ASN A 115 1.65 -2.05 14.10
N VAL A 116 2.02 -0.88 13.57
CA VAL A 116 1.08 -0.03 12.79
C VAL A 116 0.58 -0.80 11.57
N TYR A 117 1.47 -1.43 10.82
CA TYR A 117 1.10 -2.28 9.69
C TYR A 117 0.24 -3.47 10.10
N ARG A 118 0.56 -4.16 11.21
CA ARG A 118 -0.26 -5.27 11.72
C ARG A 118 -1.66 -4.82 12.12
N ALA A 119 -1.81 -3.63 12.70
CA ALA A 119 -3.12 -3.05 12.97
C ALA A 119 -3.90 -2.79 11.67
N LEU A 120 -3.26 -2.18 10.65
CA LEU A 120 -3.88 -1.97 9.33
C LEU A 120 -4.35 -3.27 8.69
N ARG A 121 -3.48 -4.29 8.66
CA ARG A 121 -3.78 -5.63 8.12
C ARG A 121 -4.97 -6.29 8.82
N SER A 122 -5.13 -6.06 10.12
CA SER A 122 -6.21 -6.66 10.91
C SER A 122 -7.55 -5.95 10.69
N ILE A 123 -7.53 -4.63 10.52
CA ILE A 123 -8.73 -3.82 10.29
C ILE A 123 -9.23 -3.96 8.86
N ASN A 124 -8.30 -3.92 7.88
CA ASN A 124 -8.60 -3.97 6.46
C ASN A 124 -7.84 -5.11 5.79
N PRO A 125 -8.23 -6.38 5.98
CA PRO A 125 -7.63 -7.47 5.22
C PRO A 125 -7.90 -7.27 3.73
N SER A 126 -6.88 -7.41 2.89
CA SER A 126 -6.99 -7.26 1.43
C SER A 126 -6.11 -8.29 0.71
N PRO A 127 -6.38 -8.58 -0.57
CA PRO A 127 -5.62 -9.57 -1.34
C PRO A 127 -4.12 -9.25 -1.44
N TYR A 128 -3.75 -7.96 -1.43
CA TYR A 128 -2.36 -7.53 -1.56
C TYR A 128 -1.91 -6.73 -0.33
N LEU A 129 -1.27 -7.42 0.60
CA LEU A 129 -0.68 -6.85 1.81
C LEU A 129 0.83 -6.73 1.63
N PHE A 130 1.40 -5.58 1.98
CA PHE A 130 2.83 -5.37 1.82
C PHE A 130 3.40 -4.48 2.93
N TYR A 131 4.64 -4.76 3.28
CA TYR A 131 5.47 -3.95 4.16
C TYR A 131 6.89 -3.98 3.61
N PHE A 132 7.39 -2.82 3.21
CA PHE A 132 8.74 -2.62 2.72
C PHE A 132 9.47 -1.66 3.63
N ASP A 133 10.62 -2.11 4.13
CA ASP A 133 11.59 -1.29 4.84
C ASP A 133 12.81 -1.08 3.93
N TYR A 134 12.99 0.15 3.45
CA TYR A 134 14.13 0.54 2.61
C TYR A 134 15.19 1.34 3.40
N GLY A 135 15.06 1.40 4.73
CA GLY A 135 15.93 2.17 5.61
C GLY A 135 15.60 3.66 5.64
N ASN A 136 15.75 4.37 4.52
CA ASN A 136 15.49 5.82 4.44
C ASN A 136 13.99 6.14 4.40
N PHE A 137 13.16 5.22 3.89
CA PHE A 137 11.71 5.29 3.96
C PHE A 137 11.12 3.89 4.09
N LYS A 138 9.86 3.85 4.52
CA LYS A 138 9.08 2.62 4.61
C LYS A 138 7.76 2.81 3.88
N ILE A 139 7.30 1.76 3.22
CA ILE A 139 5.99 1.75 2.55
C ILE A 139 5.26 0.49 2.95
N PHE A 140 4.07 0.64 3.51
CA PHE A 140 3.21 -0.48 3.85
C PHE A 140 1.76 -0.14 3.54
N GLY A 141 0.97 -1.16 3.27
CA GLY A 141 -0.39 -0.97 2.82
C GLY A 141 -1.20 -2.25 2.75
N SER A 142 -2.48 -2.05 2.49
CA SER A 142 -3.46 -3.09 2.24
C SER A 142 -4.22 -2.71 0.96
N SER A 143 -3.78 -3.23 -0.18
CA SER A 143 -4.35 -2.88 -1.48
C SER A 143 -5.45 -3.88 -1.88
N PRO A 144 -6.65 -3.39 -2.21
CA PRO A 144 -7.74 -4.23 -2.71
C PRO A 144 -7.58 -4.60 -4.19
N GLU A 145 -6.70 -3.92 -4.92
CA GLU A 145 -6.63 -3.99 -6.39
C GLU A 145 -5.20 -4.29 -6.87
N ALA A 146 -5.10 -5.09 -7.93
CA ALA A 146 -3.85 -5.33 -8.64
C ALA A 146 -3.71 -4.40 -9.83
N GLN A 147 -2.55 -3.75 -9.97
CA GLN A 147 -2.25 -2.91 -11.14
C GLN A 147 -2.16 -3.74 -12.43
N LEU A 148 -1.44 -4.86 -12.40
CA LEU A 148 -1.20 -5.76 -13.53
C LEU A 148 -0.78 -7.13 -13.01
N ILE A 149 -1.34 -8.20 -13.57
CA ILE A 149 -0.94 -9.57 -13.30
C ILE A 149 -0.38 -10.16 -14.59
N VAL A 150 0.85 -10.70 -14.55
CA VAL A 150 1.47 -11.37 -15.70
C VAL A 150 1.72 -12.83 -15.35
N THR A 151 1.11 -13.74 -16.10
CA THR A 151 1.25 -15.19 -15.87
C THR A 151 1.17 -15.93 -17.20
N ASN A 152 2.11 -16.86 -17.43
CA ASN A 152 2.17 -17.68 -18.65
C ASN A 152 2.11 -16.86 -19.96
N GLY A 153 2.83 -15.74 -19.99
CA GLY A 153 2.87 -14.84 -21.16
C GLY A 153 1.59 -14.05 -21.41
N LYS A 154 0.62 -14.08 -20.49
CA LYS A 154 -0.61 -13.28 -20.54
C LYS A 154 -0.58 -12.19 -19.48
N ALA A 155 -1.13 -11.04 -19.82
CA ALA A 155 -1.24 -9.88 -18.95
C ALA A 155 -2.73 -9.56 -18.71
N GLU A 156 -3.11 -9.35 -17.44
CA GLU A 156 -4.48 -9.12 -17.01
C GLU A 156 -4.56 -7.93 -16.04
N ILE A 157 -5.64 -7.16 -16.11
CA ILE A 157 -5.97 -6.06 -15.20
C ILE A 157 -7.39 -6.25 -14.65
N HIS A 158 -7.61 -5.94 -13.37
CA HIS A 158 -8.90 -6.07 -12.71
C HIS A 158 -9.36 -4.70 -12.18
N PRO A 159 -9.81 -3.79 -13.05
CA PRO A 159 -10.15 -2.43 -12.66
C PRO A 159 -11.32 -2.42 -11.67
N ILE A 160 -11.17 -1.68 -10.56
CA ILE A 160 -12.26 -1.43 -9.61
C ILE A 160 -12.80 -0.02 -9.83
N ALA A 161 -14.11 0.09 -10.06
CA ALA A 161 -14.82 1.35 -10.16
C ALA A 161 -16.15 1.27 -9.42
N GLY A 162 -16.46 2.30 -8.64
CA GLY A 162 -17.63 2.36 -7.77
C GLY A 162 -17.31 1.90 -6.35
N THR A 163 -17.67 2.73 -5.38
CA THR A 163 -17.50 2.44 -3.95
C THR A 163 -18.76 2.85 -3.22
N PHE A 164 -19.27 1.98 -2.35
CA PHE A 164 -20.30 2.33 -1.37
C PHE A 164 -19.83 1.97 0.03
N LYS A 165 -20.31 2.72 1.02
CA LYS A 165 -19.95 2.49 2.41
C LYS A 165 -20.79 1.33 2.95
N ARG A 166 -20.13 0.31 3.51
CA ARG A 166 -20.82 -0.76 4.23
C ARG A 166 -21.41 -0.23 5.54
N THR A 167 -22.64 -0.62 5.82
CA THR A 167 -23.39 -0.28 7.04
C THR A 167 -23.29 -1.38 8.09
N GLY A 168 -22.87 -2.59 7.71
CA GLY A 168 -22.83 -3.77 8.58
C GLY A 168 -24.17 -4.49 8.67
N ASN A 169 -25.16 -4.10 7.86
CA ASN A 169 -26.40 -4.81 7.64
C ASN A 169 -26.44 -5.28 6.19
N ASP A 170 -26.41 -6.60 5.99
CA ASP A 170 -26.31 -7.23 4.67
C ASP A 170 -27.49 -6.88 3.75
N GLU A 171 -28.70 -6.71 4.27
CA GLU A 171 -29.88 -6.35 3.47
C GLU A 171 -29.74 -4.91 2.95
N ASN A 172 -29.39 -3.97 3.84
CA ASN A 172 -29.17 -2.57 3.47
C ASN A 172 -27.98 -2.41 2.52
N ASP A 173 -26.90 -3.16 2.75
CA ASP A 173 -25.70 -3.12 1.92
C ASP A 173 -25.97 -3.70 0.53
N ALA A 174 -26.82 -4.73 0.42
CA ALA A 174 -27.25 -5.28 -0.87
C ALA A 174 -28.12 -4.29 -1.66
N ASP A 175 -28.98 -3.52 -0.98
CA ASP A 175 -29.78 -2.50 -1.62
C ASP A 175 -28.95 -1.27 -2.05
N LEU A 176 -27.93 -0.89 -1.28
CA LEU A 176 -26.97 0.17 -1.65
C LEU A 176 -26.01 -0.24 -2.79
N ALA A 177 -25.85 -1.54 -3.03
CA ALA A 177 -24.97 -2.09 -4.07
C ALA A 177 -25.66 -2.24 -5.44
N LYS A 178 -26.98 -2.06 -5.51
CA LYS A 178 -27.76 -2.05 -6.77
C LYS A 178 -27.60 -0.71 -7.50
#